data_AF-A0A524K3A2-F1
#
_entry.id   AF-A0A524K3A2-F1
#
_cell.length_a   1.000
_cell.length_b   1.000
_cell.length_c   1.000
_cell.angle_alpha   90.00
_cell.angle_beta   90.00
_cell.angle_gamma   90.00
#
_symmetry.space_group_name_H-M   'P 1'
#
loop_
_entity.id
_entity.type
_entity.pdbx_description
1 polymer ?
#
loop_
_entity_poly.entity_id
_entity_poly.type
_entity_poly.pdbx_seq_one_letter_code
_entity_poly.pdbx_strand_id
1 'polypeptide(L)'
;MKQIARVGRGAFWIVVALALISISCVGSPANRPASVTLPDISNYSFSDPLPLAPELVKRILPNGLTYYVRANGNPGRRVIMYLTVAGGSSVENDDELGYAHFIEHMAFNGTASYPENELVRYLRSIGMEFGAEVNAYTAIEETVYTLEMPTDNPVHFETGLKVLREWASAITLDPVEVEKEKGVILEERRLGLGS
;
A
#
# COMPACT_ATOMS: atom_id res chain seq x y z
N MET A 1 33.25 52.37 34.44
CA MET A 1 32.95 53.30 35.54
C MET A 1 31.82 54.23 35.11
N LYS A 2 30.72 54.24 35.89
CA LYS A 2 29.70 55.31 36.01
C LYS A 2 28.82 55.53 34.76
N GLN A 3 27.51 55.78 34.83
CA GLN A 3 26.60 55.97 35.95
C GLN A 3 25.14 55.80 35.48
N ILE A 4 24.30 55.50 36.46
CA ILE A 4 22.84 55.41 36.47
C ILE A 4 22.21 56.80 36.23
N ALA A 5 21.07 56.86 35.54
CA ALA A 5 20.01 57.85 35.83
C ALA A 5 18.61 57.31 35.50
N ARG A 6 17.76 57.30 36.52
CA ARG A 6 16.32 57.04 36.52
C ARG A 6 15.55 58.30 36.08
N VAL A 7 14.23 58.12 35.89
CA VAL A 7 13.09 59.09 35.84
C VAL A 7 12.44 59.04 34.44
N GLY A 8 11.14 58.89 34.24
CA GLY A 8 9.98 58.81 35.11
C GLY A 8 8.72 59.05 34.27
N ARG A 9 7.68 58.24 34.52
CA ARG A 9 6.22 58.45 34.28
C ARG A 9 5.78 59.24 33.02
N GLY A 10 5.14 58.51 32.11
CA GLY A 10 4.15 59.05 31.18
C GLY A 10 3.11 57.97 30.87
N ALA A 11 1.89 58.16 31.37
CA ALA A 11 0.76 57.29 31.08
C ALA A 11 0.37 57.44 29.60
N PHE A 12 0.33 56.33 28.86
CA PHE A 12 -0.30 56.28 27.54
C PHE A 12 -1.15 55.02 27.49
N TRP A 13 -2.46 55.22 27.50
CA TRP A 13 -3.45 54.18 27.30
C TRP A 13 -3.42 53.76 25.83
N ILE A 14 -2.82 52.59 25.54
CA ILE A 14 -2.97 51.93 24.24
C ILE A 14 -4.11 50.93 24.39
N VAL A 15 -5.23 51.26 23.74
CA VAL A 15 -6.35 50.35 23.51
C VAL A 15 -5.87 49.25 22.56
N VAL A 16 -5.65 48.04 23.07
CA VAL A 16 -5.40 46.85 22.26
C VAL A 16 -6.75 46.32 21.79
N ALA A 17 -7.08 46.53 20.52
CA ALA A 17 -8.19 45.86 19.86
C ALA A 17 -7.78 44.41 19.58
N LEU A 18 -8.24 43.46 20.40
CA LEU A 18 -8.18 42.02 20.09
C LEU A 18 -9.15 41.74 18.94
N ALA A 19 -8.62 41.47 17.75
CA ALA A 19 -9.38 40.80 16.69
C ALA A 19 -9.41 39.29 16.99
N LEU A 20 -10.49 38.83 17.62
CA LEU A 20 -10.83 37.42 17.72
C LEU A 20 -11.30 36.94 16.34
N ILE A 21 -10.39 36.35 15.56
CA ILE A 21 -10.77 35.54 14.39
C ILE A 21 -11.22 34.18 14.93
N SER A 22 -12.53 34.03 15.13
CA SER A 22 -13.15 32.73 15.32
C SER A 22 -13.05 31.94 14.01
N ILE A 23 -12.08 31.02 13.91
CA ILE A 23 -12.09 29.99 12.87
C ILE A 23 -13.20 29.01 13.24
N SER A 24 -14.40 29.26 12.72
CA SER A 24 -15.50 28.31 12.74
C SER A 24 -15.24 27.24 11.69
N CYS A 25 -14.47 26.20 12.03
CA CYS A 25 -14.49 24.96 11.25
C CYS A 25 -15.80 24.21 11.54
N VAL A 26 -16.93 24.75 11.09
CA VAL A 26 -18.17 23.98 10.96
C VAL A 26 -18.14 23.41 9.55
N GLY A 27 -17.60 22.19 9.43
CA GLY A 27 -17.77 21.41 8.20
C GLY A 27 -19.26 21.28 7.90
N SER A 28 -19.68 21.68 6.71
CA SER A 28 -21.07 21.50 6.27
C SER A 28 -21.42 20.01 6.32
N PRO A 29 -22.60 19.62 6.87
CA PRO A 29 -23.04 18.22 6.92
C PRO A 29 -23.56 17.74 5.55
N ALA A 30 -22.95 18.19 4.46
CA ALA A 30 -23.48 18.04 3.11
C ALA A 30 -23.19 16.67 2.47
N ASN A 31 -22.40 15.81 3.11
CA ASN A 31 -22.15 14.44 2.64
C ASN A 31 -22.57 13.43 3.71
N ARG A 32 -23.88 13.31 3.93
CA ARG A 32 -24.42 12.07 4.47
C ARG A 32 -24.27 11.02 3.37
N PRO A 33 -23.59 9.87 3.57
CA PRO A 33 -23.58 8.83 2.57
C PRO A 33 -25.04 8.51 2.19
N ALA A 34 -25.31 8.45 0.89
CA ALA A 34 -26.63 8.14 0.37
C ALA A 34 -27.21 6.96 1.14
N SER A 35 -28.49 7.05 1.54
CA SER A 35 -29.20 5.94 2.17
C SER A 35 -29.08 4.72 1.27
N VAL A 36 -28.25 3.75 1.69
CA VAL A 36 -28.08 2.49 0.97
C VAL A 36 -29.41 1.77 1.02
N THR A 37 -30.11 1.72 -0.12
CA THR A 37 -31.30 0.89 -0.26
C THR A 37 -30.81 -0.54 -0.34
N LEU A 38 -31.08 -1.33 0.70
CA LEU A 38 -30.74 -2.74 0.71
C LEU A 38 -31.56 -3.46 -0.38
N PRO A 39 -30.97 -4.41 -1.12
CA PRO A 39 -31.70 -5.19 -2.10
C PRO A 39 -32.86 -5.94 -1.43
N ASP A 40 -33.96 -6.11 -2.16
CA ASP A 40 -35.10 -6.91 -1.71
C ASP A 40 -34.65 -8.35 -1.48
N ILE A 41 -34.62 -8.75 -0.20
CA ILE A 41 -34.15 -10.06 0.24
C ILE A 41 -35.12 -11.20 -0.11
N SER A 42 -36.35 -10.89 -0.55
CA SER A 42 -37.35 -11.91 -0.88
C SER A 42 -36.98 -12.78 -2.09
N ASN A 43 -36.03 -12.32 -2.92
CA ASN A 43 -35.53 -13.05 -4.09
C ASN A 43 -34.25 -13.86 -3.83
N TYR A 44 -33.74 -13.90 -2.59
CA TYR A 44 -32.51 -14.62 -2.25
C TYR A 44 -32.80 -15.79 -1.32
N SER A 45 -32.31 -16.97 -1.67
CA SER A 45 -32.24 -18.13 -0.78
C SER A 45 -31.02 -18.03 0.12
N PHE A 46 -31.08 -18.64 1.31
CA PHE A 46 -29.91 -18.80 2.19
C PHE A 46 -28.75 -19.57 1.53
N SER A 47 -29.06 -20.37 0.50
CA SER A 47 -28.07 -21.12 -0.27
C SER A 47 -27.41 -20.30 -1.37
N ASP A 48 -27.95 -19.13 -1.72
CA ASP A 48 -27.44 -18.36 -2.84
C ASP A 48 -26.12 -17.69 -2.45
N PRO A 49 -25.09 -17.72 -3.32
CA PRO A 49 -23.88 -16.98 -3.06
C PRO A 49 -24.21 -15.49 -3.00
N LEU A 50 -23.64 -14.80 -2.02
CA LEU A 50 -23.78 -13.35 -1.92
C LEU A 50 -23.30 -12.70 -3.24
N PRO A 51 -24.10 -11.80 -3.83
CA PRO A 51 -23.71 -11.16 -5.08
C PRO A 51 -22.48 -10.28 -4.85
N LEU A 52 -21.60 -10.23 -5.86
CA LEU A 52 -20.53 -9.25 -5.89
C LEU A 52 -21.10 -7.85 -6.09
N ALA A 53 -20.36 -6.84 -5.64
CA ALA A 53 -20.72 -5.45 -5.88
C ALA A 53 -20.91 -5.19 -7.40
N PRO A 54 -21.96 -4.50 -7.85
CA PRO A 54 -22.24 -4.31 -9.28
C PRO A 54 -21.10 -3.65 -10.07
N GLU A 55 -20.32 -2.79 -9.42
CA GLU A 55 -19.16 -2.12 -10.00
C GLU A 55 -17.89 -2.99 -10.09
N LEU A 56 -17.91 -4.20 -9.51
CA LEU A 56 -16.78 -5.12 -9.49
C LEU A 56 -16.81 -6.03 -10.70
N VAL A 57 -15.80 -5.91 -11.57
CA VAL A 57 -15.60 -6.81 -12.69
C VAL A 57 -14.73 -7.98 -12.23
N LYS A 58 -15.32 -9.18 -12.13
CA LYS A 58 -14.61 -10.44 -11.96
C LYS A 58 -14.48 -11.18 -13.29
N ARG A 59 -13.29 -11.67 -13.62
CA ARG A 59 -13.04 -12.57 -14.77
C ARG A 59 -11.97 -13.59 -14.44
N ILE A 60 -11.95 -14.67 -15.23
CA ILE A 60 -10.94 -15.72 -15.19
C ILE A 60 -10.28 -15.77 -16.57
N LEU A 61 -8.97 -15.65 -16.60
CA LEU A 61 -8.17 -15.75 -17.83
C LEU A 61 -8.01 -17.23 -18.25
N PRO A 62 -7.66 -17.51 -19.53
CA PRO A 62 -7.45 -18.88 -20.01
C PRO A 62 -6.40 -19.68 -19.23
N ASN A 63 -5.44 -19.01 -18.58
CA ASN A 63 -4.41 -19.63 -17.74
C ASN A 63 -4.86 -19.88 -16.30
N GLY A 64 -6.12 -19.60 -15.95
CA GLY A 64 -6.67 -19.78 -14.60
C GLY A 64 -6.53 -18.57 -13.68
N LEU A 65 -5.79 -17.52 -14.05
CA LEU A 65 -5.67 -16.31 -13.23
C LEU A 65 -7.04 -15.62 -13.11
N THR A 66 -7.51 -15.44 -11.87
CA THR A 66 -8.71 -14.68 -11.58
C THR A 66 -8.33 -13.23 -11.28
N TYR A 67 -9.00 -12.28 -11.91
CA TYR A 67 -8.80 -10.86 -11.61
C TYR A 67 -10.11 -10.18 -11.22
N TYR A 68 -9.95 -9.14 -10.40
CA TYR A 68 -10.99 -8.26 -9.93
C TYR A 68 -10.60 -6.83 -10.26
N VAL A 69 -11.49 -6.08 -10.91
CA VAL A 69 -11.27 -4.66 -11.21
C VAL A 69 -12.46 -3.86 -10.71
N ARG A 70 -12.18 -2.80 -9.97
CA ARG A 70 -13.17 -1.84 -9.48
C ARG A 70 -12.67 -0.44 -9.75
N ALA A 71 -13.50 0.40 -10.35
CA ALA A 71 -13.20 1.81 -10.49
C ALA A 71 -13.30 2.50 -9.13
N ASN A 72 -12.26 3.24 -8.75
CA ASN A 72 -12.27 4.10 -7.57
C ASN A 72 -11.74 5.49 -7.98
N GLY A 73 -12.47 6.54 -7.60
CA GLY A 73 -12.12 7.92 -7.90
C GLY A 73 -11.32 8.63 -6.80
N ASN A 74 -11.09 7.98 -5.65
CA ASN A 74 -10.46 8.60 -4.49
C ASN A 74 -9.40 7.68 -3.82
N PRO A 75 -8.11 8.07 -3.80
CA PRO A 75 -7.53 9.23 -4.47
C PRO A 75 -7.60 9.06 -6.00
N GLY A 76 -7.84 10.15 -6.72
CA GLY A 76 -7.85 10.11 -8.18
C GLY A 76 -6.44 9.92 -8.78
N ARG A 77 -6.38 9.55 -10.06
CA ARG A 77 -5.13 9.43 -10.85
C ARG A 77 -4.14 8.36 -10.36
N ARG A 78 -4.66 7.34 -9.67
CA ARG A 78 -3.86 6.21 -9.18
C ARG A 78 -4.56 4.89 -9.46
N VAL A 79 -3.77 3.84 -9.55
CA VAL A 79 -4.24 2.45 -9.53
C VAL A 79 -3.50 1.74 -8.41
N ILE A 80 -4.22 0.96 -7.61
CA ILE A 80 -3.63 0.07 -6.64
C ILE A 80 -3.83 -1.34 -7.17
N MET A 81 -2.73 -2.04 -7.36
CA MET A 81 -2.72 -3.41 -7.85
C MET A 81 -2.32 -4.35 -6.74
N TYR A 82 -3.01 -5.47 -6.67
CA TYR A 82 -2.74 -6.55 -5.74
C TYR A 82 -2.45 -7.82 -6.54
N LEU A 83 -1.36 -8.49 -6.20
CA LEU A 83 -1.12 -9.88 -6.57
C LEU A 83 -1.24 -10.72 -5.31
N THR A 84 -2.33 -11.48 -5.21
CA THR A 84 -2.56 -12.42 -4.11
C THR A 84 -2.19 -13.82 -4.57
N VAL A 85 -1.24 -14.43 -3.87
CA VAL A 85 -0.87 -15.84 -4.02
C VAL A 85 -1.55 -16.61 -2.89
N ALA A 86 -2.41 -17.56 -3.24
CA ALA A 86 -3.09 -18.44 -2.28
C ALA A 86 -2.14 -19.52 -1.74
N GLY A 87 -1.08 -19.09 -1.08
CA GLY A 87 -0.07 -19.90 -0.42
C GLY A 87 0.72 -19.03 0.53
N GLY A 88 0.60 -19.31 1.82
CA GLY A 88 1.36 -18.68 2.90
C GLY A 88 2.11 -19.74 3.71
N SER A 89 2.40 -19.47 4.97
CA SER A 89 3.16 -20.43 5.81
C SER A 89 2.42 -21.76 6.10
N SER A 90 1.09 -21.82 5.95
CA SER A 90 0.30 -23.04 6.17
C SER A 90 0.56 -24.18 5.19
N VAL A 91 1.14 -23.86 4.02
CA VAL A 91 1.44 -24.85 2.97
C VAL A 91 2.91 -25.25 2.93
N GLU A 92 3.73 -24.75 3.86
CA GLU A 92 5.14 -25.13 4.00
C GLU A 92 5.28 -26.54 4.61
N ASN A 93 6.22 -27.32 4.09
CA ASN A 93 6.67 -28.55 4.73
C ASN A 93 7.67 -28.26 5.88
N ASP A 94 7.95 -29.28 6.70
CA ASP A 94 8.87 -29.18 7.85
C ASP A 94 10.27 -28.67 7.47
N ASP A 95 10.72 -28.92 6.23
CA ASP A 95 12.00 -28.46 5.68
C ASP A 95 11.92 -27.14 4.90
N GLU A 96 10.73 -26.53 4.82
CA GLU A 96 10.44 -25.29 4.10
C GLU A 96 10.01 -24.15 5.04
N LEU A 97 10.12 -24.33 6.35
CA LEU A 97 9.65 -23.35 7.34
C LEU A 97 10.27 -21.96 7.10
N GLY A 98 9.39 -20.99 6.80
CA GLY A 98 9.74 -19.60 6.50
C GLY A 98 10.06 -19.33 5.02
N TYR A 99 9.90 -20.31 4.12
CA TYR A 99 10.17 -20.14 2.69
C TYR A 99 9.16 -19.21 2.02
N ALA A 100 7.89 -19.21 2.42
CA ALA A 100 6.89 -18.31 1.85
C ALA A 100 7.29 -16.84 2.06
N HIS A 101 7.67 -16.50 3.30
CA HIS A 101 8.19 -15.16 3.64
C HIS A 101 9.54 -14.88 2.96
N PHE A 102 10.42 -15.88 2.86
CA PHE A 102 11.68 -15.73 2.15
C PHE A 102 11.48 -15.42 0.66
N ILE A 103 10.55 -16.11 -0.01
CA ILE A 103 10.22 -15.88 -1.43
C ILE A 103 9.61 -14.49 -1.64
N GLU A 104 8.79 -14.02 -0.69
CA GLU A 104 8.27 -12.65 -0.70
C GLU A 104 9.39 -11.61 -0.76
N HIS A 105 10.41 -11.74 0.09
CA HIS A 105 11.59 -10.87 0.04
C HIS A 105 12.34 -10.98 -1.29
N MET A 106 12.54 -12.22 -1.76
CA MET A 106 13.27 -12.46 -3.01
C MET A 106 12.58 -11.86 -4.24
N ALA A 107 11.27 -11.59 -4.18
CA ALA A 107 10.55 -10.89 -5.24
C ALA A 107 11.08 -9.47 -5.51
N PHE A 108 11.74 -8.85 -4.53
CA PHE A 108 12.36 -7.52 -4.64
C PHE A 108 13.85 -7.56 -4.97
N ASN A 109 14.48 -8.72 -4.81
CA ASN A 109 15.92 -8.91 -4.96
C ASN A 109 16.34 -9.44 -6.34
N GLY A 110 15.39 -9.65 -7.25
CA GLY A 110 15.69 -9.96 -8.63
C GLY A 110 14.58 -10.70 -9.35
N THR A 111 14.32 -10.26 -10.57
CA THR A 111 13.44 -10.92 -11.52
C THR A 111 14.09 -10.97 -12.90
N ALA A 112 13.54 -11.76 -13.82
CA ALA A 112 14.12 -11.93 -15.15
C ALA A 112 14.27 -10.61 -15.92
N SER A 113 13.32 -9.68 -15.76
CA SER A 113 13.38 -8.35 -16.37
C SER A 113 14.10 -7.29 -15.53
N TYR A 114 14.24 -7.52 -14.22
CA TYR A 114 14.81 -6.57 -13.27
C TYR A 114 15.81 -7.31 -12.36
N PRO A 115 17.05 -7.53 -12.82
CA PRO A 115 18.06 -8.20 -12.03
C PRO A 115 18.42 -7.41 -10.77
N GLU A 116 18.82 -8.13 -9.72
CA GLU A 116 19.22 -7.53 -8.45
C GLU A 116 18.15 -6.54 -7.93
N ASN A 117 18.60 -5.35 -7.50
CA ASN A 117 17.76 -4.28 -6.99
C ASN A 117 17.26 -3.31 -8.08
N GLU A 118 17.29 -3.69 -9.36
CA GLU A 118 16.85 -2.79 -10.43
C GLU A 118 15.38 -2.42 -10.33
N LEU A 119 14.50 -3.35 -9.91
CA LEU A 119 13.08 -3.06 -9.71
C LEU A 119 12.90 -1.97 -8.65
N VAL A 120 13.56 -2.12 -7.50
CA VAL A 120 13.54 -1.15 -6.40
C VAL A 120 14.01 0.22 -6.89
N ARG A 121 15.13 0.27 -7.63
CA ARG A 121 15.68 1.52 -8.18
C ARG A 121 14.72 2.17 -9.17
N TYR A 122 14.10 1.37 -10.03
CA TYR A 122 13.13 1.85 -11.01
C TYR A 122 11.89 2.45 -10.32
N LEU A 123 11.28 1.74 -9.36
CA LEU A 123 10.09 2.21 -8.64
C LEU A 123 10.38 3.53 -7.90
N ARG A 124 11.55 3.63 -7.24
CA ARG A 124 12.00 4.89 -6.63
C ARG A 124 12.19 6.01 -7.66
N SER A 125 12.71 5.71 -8.86
CA SER A 125 12.94 6.71 -9.90
C SER A 125 11.66 7.37 -10.41
N ILE A 126 10.52 6.67 -10.32
CA ILE A 126 9.20 7.20 -10.68
C ILE A 126 8.43 7.76 -9.46
N GLY A 127 9.12 7.94 -8.33
CA GLY A 127 8.60 8.60 -7.13
C GLY A 127 7.79 7.70 -6.19
N MET A 128 8.00 6.38 -6.25
CA MET A 128 7.35 5.44 -5.34
C MET A 128 8.22 5.15 -4.11
N GLU A 129 7.59 5.11 -2.94
CA GLU A 129 8.23 4.79 -1.67
C GLU A 129 7.87 3.37 -1.21
N PHE A 130 8.87 2.69 -0.65
CA PHE A 130 8.66 1.37 -0.05
C PHE A 130 7.94 1.51 1.29
N GLY A 131 7.00 0.61 1.55
CA GLY A 131 6.07 0.64 2.68
C GLY A 131 4.77 1.40 2.37
N ALA A 132 4.86 2.56 1.71
CA ALA A 132 3.69 3.38 1.36
C ALA A 132 3.03 2.93 0.05
N GLU A 133 3.76 2.93 -1.07
CA GLU A 133 3.23 2.59 -2.41
C GLU A 133 3.64 1.21 -2.90
N VAL A 134 4.72 0.64 -2.34
CA VAL A 134 5.20 -0.72 -2.64
C VAL A 134 5.30 -1.50 -1.36
N ASN A 135 4.57 -2.59 -1.25
CA ASN A 135 4.58 -3.41 -0.05
C ASN A 135 4.30 -4.88 -0.39
N ALA A 136 4.71 -5.77 0.49
CA ALA A 136 4.30 -7.16 0.46
C ALA A 136 4.15 -7.68 1.90
N TYR A 137 3.36 -8.74 2.05
CA TYR A 137 3.32 -9.48 3.30
C TYR A 137 3.04 -10.95 3.04
N THR A 138 3.50 -11.78 3.95
CA THR A 138 3.18 -13.19 4.03
C THR A 138 2.39 -13.47 5.31
N ALA A 139 1.26 -14.15 5.14
CA ALA A 139 0.39 -14.60 6.21
C ALA A 139 0.33 -16.13 6.23
N ILE A 140 -0.56 -16.69 7.06
CA ILE A 140 -0.75 -18.13 7.16
C ILE A 140 -1.24 -18.72 5.83
N GLU A 141 -2.22 -18.09 5.18
CA GLU A 141 -2.89 -18.67 4.01
C GLU A 141 -2.50 -18.02 2.67
N GLU A 142 -1.83 -16.87 2.70
CA GLU A 142 -1.56 -16.07 1.51
C GLU A 142 -0.25 -15.29 1.60
N THR A 143 0.30 -14.96 0.43
CA THR A 143 1.31 -13.92 0.25
C THR A 143 0.73 -12.87 -0.71
N VAL A 144 0.78 -11.60 -0.31
CA VAL A 144 0.16 -10.50 -1.08
C VAL A 144 1.21 -9.44 -1.40
N TYR A 145 1.33 -9.11 -2.67
CA TYR A 145 2.13 -7.99 -3.16
C TYR A 145 1.21 -6.84 -3.54
N THR A 146 1.52 -5.64 -3.06
CA THR A 146 0.77 -4.41 -3.31
C THR A 146 1.65 -3.43 -4.06
N LEU A 147 1.13 -2.90 -5.16
CA LEU A 147 1.81 -1.93 -6.01
C LEU A 147 0.86 -0.81 -6.41
N GLU A 148 1.13 0.40 -5.94
CA GLU A 148 0.40 1.60 -6.31
C GLU A 148 1.12 2.35 -7.44
N MET A 149 0.48 2.53 -8.59
CA MET A 149 1.07 3.25 -9.73
C MET A 149 0.28 4.53 -10.05
N PRO A 150 0.96 5.62 -10.42
CA PRO A 150 0.29 6.78 -10.99
C PRO A 150 -0.29 6.45 -12.38
N THR A 151 -1.47 6.97 -12.69
CA THR A 151 -2.18 6.70 -13.97
C THR A 151 -2.17 7.87 -14.94
N ASP A 152 -1.33 8.86 -14.68
CA ASP A 152 -1.13 10.03 -15.54
C ASP A 152 -0.33 9.71 -16.82
N ASN A 153 0.53 8.68 -16.76
CA ASN A 153 1.24 8.12 -17.90
C ASN A 153 0.84 6.65 -18.10
N PRO A 154 0.28 6.28 -19.27
CA PRO A 154 -0.06 4.88 -19.57
C PRO A 154 1.10 3.90 -19.39
N VAL A 155 2.34 4.35 -19.61
CA VAL A 155 3.54 3.52 -19.42
C VAL A 155 3.68 3.05 -17.97
N HIS A 156 3.32 3.87 -16.98
CA HIS A 156 3.40 3.46 -15.57
C HIS A 156 2.39 2.35 -15.26
N PHE A 157 1.19 2.43 -15.82
CA PHE A 157 0.18 1.36 -15.69
C PHE A 157 0.67 0.05 -16.30
N GLU A 158 1.21 0.09 -17.53
CA GLU A 158 1.77 -1.09 -18.21
C GLU A 158 2.96 -1.68 -17.45
N THR A 159 3.85 -0.83 -16.93
CA THR A 159 4.95 -1.31 -16.09
C THR A 159 4.44 -1.96 -14.81
N GLY A 160 3.41 -1.40 -14.17
CA GLY A 160 2.78 -2.01 -13.01
C GLY A 160 2.34 -3.44 -13.26
N LEU A 161 1.61 -3.66 -14.36
CA LEU A 161 1.21 -5.01 -14.78
C LEU A 161 2.41 -5.92 -15.10
N LYS A 162 3.47 -5.38 -15.71
CA LYS A 162 4.71 -6.11 -15.96
C LYS A 162 5.35 -6.57 -14.64
N VAL A 163 5.42 -5.70 -13.63
CA VAL A 163 5.98 -6.04 -12.31
C VAL A 163 5.18 -7.17 -11.65
N LEU A 164 3.84 -7.12 -11.67
CA LEU A 164 3.03 -8.24 -11.15
C LEU A 164 3.33 -9.56 -11.88
N ARG A 165 3.52 -9.51 -13.20
CA ARG A 165 3.89 -10.69 -14.00
C ARG A 165 5.27 -11.24 -13.62
N GLU A 166 6.23 -10.36 -13.34
CA GLU A 166 7.56 -10.76 -12.88
C GLU A 166 7.49 -11.41 -11.49
N TRP A 167 6.80 -10.82 -10.53
CA TRP A 167 6.57 -11.42 -9.20
C TRP A 167 5.85 -12.76 -9.28
N ALA A 168 4.86 -12.88 -10.16
CA ALA A 168 4.07 -14.11 -10.28
C ALA A 168 4.82 -15.30 -10.89
N SER A 169 5.91 -15.08 -11.64
CA SER A 169 6.47 -16.16 -12.48
C SER A 169 7.95 -16.10 -12.82
N ALA A 170 8.66 -15.03 -12.46
CA ALA A 170 10.00 -14.77 -12.96
C ALA A 170 10.98 -14.27 -11.90
N ILE A 171 10.73 -14.55 -10.61
CA ILE A 171 11.70 -14.35 -9.54
C ILE A 171 12.92 -15.25 -9.79
N THR A 172 14.12 -14.69 -9.81
CA THR A 172 15.32 -15.40 -10.29
C THR A 172 16.03 -16.22 -9.22
N LEU A 173 15.83 -15.88 -7.93
CA LEU A 173 16.51 -16.52 -6.81
C LEU A 173 18.03 -16.58 -7.00
N ASP A 174 18.63 -15.45 -7.41
CA ASP A 174 20.07 -15.36 -7.61
C ASP A 174 20.83 -15.80 -6.34
N PRO A 175 21.77 -16.76 -6.42
CA PRO A 175 22.45 -17.29 -5.23
C PRO A 175 23.15 -16.22 -4.39
N VAL A 176 23.67 -15.16 -5.01
CA VAL A 176 24.34 -14.06 -4.30
C VAL A 176 23.33 -13.24 -3.51
N GLU A 177 22.16 -12.97 -4.09
CA GLU A 177 21.10 -12.23 -3.40
C GLU A 177 20.42 -13.08 -2.32
N VAL A 178 20.26 -14.39 -2.54
CA VAL A 178 19.76 -15.34 -1.53
C VAL A 178 20.65 -15.33 -0.28
N GLU A 179 21.97 -15.41 -0.43
CA GLU A 179 22.87 -15.40 0.72
C GLU A 179 22.86 -14.06 1.47
N LYS A 180 22.67 -12.93 0.78
CA LYS A 180 22.50 -11.63 1.42
C LYS A 180 21.20 -11.57 2.22
N GLU A 181 20.11 -12.05 1.63
CA GLU A 181 18.77 -11.91 2.22
C GLU A 181 18.59 -12.75 3.49
N LYS A 182 19.28 -13.89 3.60
CA LYS A 182 19.34 -14.66 4.86
C LYS A 182 19.77 -13.79 6.04
N GLY A 183 20.72 -12.88 5.84
CA GLY A 183 21.16 -11.96 6.90
C GLY A 183 20.08 -10.97 7.34
N VAL A 184 19.28 -10.47 6.38
CA VAL A 184 18.18 -9.53 6.63
C VAL A 184 17.08 -10.19 7.44
N ILE A 185 16.61 -11.37 7.00
CA ILE A 185 15.51 -12.09 7.67
C ILE A 185 15.90 -12.56 9.07
N LEU A 186 17.17 -12.94 9.28
CA LEU A 186 17.66 -13.26 10.62
C LEU A 186 17.61 -12.06 11.56
N GLU A 187 17.90 -10.86 11.05
CA GLU A 187 17.83 -9.63 11.82
C GLU A 187 16.38 -9.22 12.12
N GLU A 188 15.46 -9.38 11.17
CA GLU A 188 14.02 -9.15 11.40
C GLU A 188 13.46 -10.09 12.47
N ARG A 189 13.82 -11.37 12.42
CA ARG A 189 13.47 -12.34 13.47
C ARG A 189 14.02 -11.89 14.83
N ARG A 190 15.25 -11.37 14.88
CA ARG A 190 15.86 -10.83 16.12
C ARG A 190 15.10 -9.62 16.67
N LEU A 191 14.56 -8.78 15.78
CA LEU A 191 13.80 -7.59 16.13
C LEU A 191 12.31 -7.88 16.40
N GLY A 192 11.85 -9.12 16.20
CA GLY A 192 10.44 -9.50 16.33
C GLY A 192 9.56 -8.94 15.21
N LEU A 193 10.18 -8.65 14.06
CA LEU A 193 9.52 -8.15 12.85
C LEU A 193 9.21 -9.28 11.85
N GLY A 194 9.70 -10.50 12.11
CA GLY A 194 9.40 -11.68 11.30
C GLY A 194 7.93 -12.07 11.45
N SER A 195 7.23 -12.16 10.32
CA SER A 195 5.88 -12.72 10.21
C SER A 195 5.87 -14.24 10.41
#